data_AF-A0A9P9K9Z2-F1
#
_entry.id   AF-A0A9P9K9Z2-F1
#
_cell.length_a   1.000
_cell.length_b   1.000
_cell.length_c   1.000
_cell.angle_alpha   90.00
_cell.angle_beta   90.00
_cell.angle_gamma   90.00
#
_symmetry.space_group_name_H-M   'P 1'
#
loop_
_entity.id
_entity.type
_entity.pdbx_description
1 polymer ?
#
loop_
_entity_poly.entity_id
_entity_poly.type
_entity_poly.pdbx_seq_one_letter_code
_entity_poly.pdbx_strand_id
1 'polypeptide(L)'
;MATLKHIFTFGLFVRAGAFRIYEAEDVVDMYDIGEACVSALSADIACNSYVRDFMQLSYRGSLENVTLTDEICTGTCSASLRKWFDTVSKDCADETANSSDFVPTRYGGNIWAGWNETCVKDPKTKKYCNDVIDEFSEIDDGEEMPREELCHICYRRRLAMMQSSQYSIYDEYYKEQLELVYKTCGGSGPTDIPPPLREEEKETPFCLTSKYYTTKEGDTCDSISKAEGVSGYLLYVGNQDAINNCLEVPEGLKLCIPTTCKTYSIQPSDTCFSIETSLGLRWDDVQEERERSDIDEY
;
A
#
# COMPACT_ATOMS: atom_id res chain seq x y z
N MET A 1 -12.64 -68.75 21.90
CA MET A 1 -12.71 -67.60 22.83
C MET A 1 -11.63 -66.61 22.42
N ALA A 2 -12.00 -65.61 21.61
CA ALA A 2 -11.10 -64.58 21.11
C ALA A 2 -11.51 -63.25 21.75
N THR A 3 -10.64 -62.67 22.57
CA THR A 3 -10.84 -61.35 23.17
C THR A 3 -10.09 -60.32 22.35
N LEU A 4 -10.83 -59.63 21.48
CA LEU A 4 -10.38 -58.51 20.67
C LEU A 4 -10.27 -57.27 21.58
N LYS A 5 -9.04 -56.86 21.93
CA LYS A 5 -8.78 -55.57 22.61
C LYS A 5 -8.78 -54.46 21.56
N HIS A 6 -9.90 -53.75 21.42
CA HIS A 6 -9.93 -52.46 20.73
C HIS A 6 -9.34 -51.39 21.65
N ILE A 7 -8.13 -50.95 21.32
CA ILE A 7 -7.58 -49.71 21.86
C ILE A 7 -8.21 -48.58 21.02
N PHE A 8 -9.23 -47.92 21.58
CA PHE A 8 -9.70 -46.64 21.06
C PHE A 8 -8.70 -45.57 21.49
N THR A 9 -7.76 -45.23 20.61
CA THR A 9 -7.03 -43.97 20.70
C THR A 9 -8.02 -42.83 20.50
N PHE A 10 -8.39 -42.18 21.59
CA PHE A 10 -9.10 -40.92 21.58
C PHE A 10 -8.11 -39.87 21.05
N GLY A 11 -8.10 -39.69 19.73
CA GLY A 11 -7.40 -38.55 19.14
C GLY A 11 -8.03 -37.29 19.70
N LEU A 12 -7.26 -36.50 20.46
CA LEU A 12 -7.62 -35.12 20.75
C LEU A 12 -7.70 -34.43 19.38
N PHE A 13 -8.91 -34.26 18.86
CA PHE A 13 -9.16 -33.28 17.82
C PHE A 13 -9.01 -31.92 18.50
N VAL A 14 -7.79 -31.39 18.48
CA VAL A 14 -7.58 -29.95 18.65
C VAL A 14 -8.44 -29.32 17.55
N ARG A 15 -9.53 -28.66 17.93
CA ARG A 15 -10.26 -27.81 17.00
C ARG A 15 -9.26 -26.73 16.59
N ALA A 16 -8.63 -26.89 15.43
CA ALA A 16 -8.01 -25.78 14.75
C ALA A 16 -9.08 -24.69 14.69
N GLY A 17 -8.76 -23.50 15.19
CA GLY A 17 -9.64 -22.34 15.01
C GLY A 17 -10.01 -22.23 13.54
N ALA A 18 -11.24 -21.85 13.26
CA ALA A 18 -11.64 -21.45 11.93
C ALA A 18 -12.20 -20.03 12.03
N PHE A 19 -11.89 -19.21 11.03
CA PHE A 19 -12.42 -17.86 10.94
C PHE A 19 -12.80 -17.56 9.48
N ARG A 20 -13.57 -16.49 9.30
CA ARG A 20 -13.92 -15.94 7.99
C ARG A 20 -13.37 -14.53 7.89
N ILE A 21 -13.02 -14.14 6.68
CA ILE A 21 -12.63 -12.76 6.36
C ILE A 21 -13.89 -11.91 6.16
N TYR A 22 -14.89 -12.48 5.50
CA TYR A 22 -16.16 -11.84 5.20
C TYR A 22 -17.33 -12.71 5.66
N GLU A 23 -18.40 -12.09 6.14
CA GLU A 23 -19.68 -12.75 6.30
C GLU A 23 -20.49 -12.62 5.00
N ALA A 24 -21.21 -13.66 4.60
CA ALA A 24 -21.90 -13.69 3.31
C ALA A 24 -22.94 -12.57 3.18
N GLU A 25 -23.61 -12.21 4.27
CA GLU A 25 -24.62 -11.13 4.32
C GLU A 25 -23.98 -9.77 4.00
N ASP A 26 -22.82 -9.47 4.60
CA ASP A 26 -22.09 -8.22 4.35
C ASP A 26 -21.63 -8.12 2.89
N VAL A 27 -21.21 -9.23 2.29
CA VAL A 27 -20.72 -9.23 0.89
C VAL A 27 -21.86 -8.97 -0.09
N VAL A 28 -23.02 -9.59 0.11
CA VAL A 28 -24.21 -9.42 -0.74
C VAL A 28 -24.75 -7.98 -0.66
N ASP A 29 -24.70 -7.37 0.52
CA ASP A 29 -25.18 -6.00 0.71
C ASP A 29 -24.19 -4.95 0.18
N MET A 30 -22.88 -5.25 0.18
CA MET A 30 -21.83 -4.31 -0.25
C MET A 30 -21.51 -4.38 -1.74
N TYR A 31 -21.69 -5.53 -2.39
CA TYR A 31 -21.24 -5.76 -3.77
C TYR A 31 -22.27 -6.57 -4.57
N ASP A 32 -22.63 -6.09 -5.76
CA ASP A 32 -23.46 -6.85 -6.73
C ASP A 32 -22.58 -7.89 -7.45
N ILE A 33 -22.27 -8.99 -6.75
CA ILE A 33 -21.35 -10.04 -7.21
C ILE A 33 -22.00 -11.42 -7.24
N GLY A 34 -21.47 -12.32 -8.06
CA GLY A 34 -22.01 -13.66 -8.24
C GLY A 34 -21.99 -14.54 -6.96
N GLU A 35 -22.97 -15.42 -6.82
CA GLU A 35 -23.11 -16.36 -5.68
C GLU A 35 -21.85 -17.22 -5.45
N ALA A 36 -21.18 -17.62 -6.52
CA ALA A 36 -19.91 -18.35 -6.43
C ALA A 36 -18.81 -17.53 -5.74
N CYS A 37 -18.71 -16.24 -6.08
CA CYS A 37 -17.76 -15.34 -5.44
C CYS A 37 -18.11 -15.08 -3.97
N VAL A 38 -19.40 -14.85 -3.66
CA VAL A 38 -19.87 -14.72 -2.26
C VAL A 38 -19.47 -15.95 -1.44
N SER A 39 -19.75 -17.15 -1.95
CA SER A 39 -19.40 -18.41 -1.28
C SER A 39 -17.90 -18.59 -1.10
N ALA A 40 -17.08 -18.11 -2.05
CA ALA A 40 -15.63 -18.18 -1.95
C ALA A 40 -15.10 -17.21 -0.88
N LEU A 41 -15.58 -15.97 -0.87
CA LEU A 41 -15.19 -14.93 0.08
C LEU A 41 -15.57 -15.29 1.52
N SER A 42 -16.75 -15.88 1.72
CA SER A 42 -17.25 -16.28 3.05
C SER A 42 -16.83 -17.69 3.48
N ALA A 43 -15.87 -18.33 2.77
CA ALA A 43 -15.41 -19.65 3.13
C ALA A 43 -14.57 -19.66 4.42
N ASP A 44 -14.72 -20.70 5.24
CA ASP A 44 -13.95 -20.87 6.47
C ASP A 44 -12.46 -21.10 6.17
N ILE A 45 -11.61 -20.38 6.89
CA ILE A 45 -10.16 -20.55 6.89
C ILE A 45 -9.77 -21.29 8.18
N ALA A 46 -9.34 -22.55 8.02
CA ALA A 46 -8.88 -23.40 9.12
C ALA A 46 -7.47 -23.00 9.59
N CYS A 47 -7.39 -21.93 10.36
CA CYS A 47 -6.16 -21.43 10.97
C CYS A 47 -6.45 -20.76 12.32
N ASN A 48 -5.45 -20.66 13.20
CA ASN A 48 -5.56 -19.88 14.42
C ASN A 48 -6.06 -18.46 14.10
N SER A 49 -7.11 -18.01 14.78
CA SER A 49 -7.79 -16.75 14.47
C SER A 49 -6.91 -15.50 14.61
N TYR A 50 -5.77 -15.60 15.31
CA TYR A 50 -4.78 -14.53 15.40
C TYR A 50 -4.33 -14.04 14.01
N VAL A 51 -4.21 -14.93 13.02
CA VAL A 51 -3.78 -14.53 11.66
C VAL A 51 -4.79 -13.61 10.97
N ARG A 52 -6.02 -13.48 11.49
CA ARG A 52 -6.99 -12.50 10.96
C ARG A 52 -6.48 -11.06 11.15
N ASP A 53 -5.64 -10.80 12.14
CA ASP A 53 -5.03 -9.47 12.32
C ASP A 53 -4.00 -9.16 11.22
N PHE A 54 -3.70 -10.13 10.35
CA PHE A 54 -2.82 -9.94 9.20
C PHE A 54 -3.53 -9.37 7.96
N MET A 55 -4.82 -9.06 8.05
CA MET A 55 -5.59 -8.47 6.94
C MET A 55 -5.02 -7.15 6.44
N GLN A 56 -4.45 -6.34 7.33
CA GLN A 56 -3.85 -5.06 6.94
C GLN A 56 -2.47 -5.26 6.32
N LEU A 57 -2.13 -4.40 5.36
CA LEU A 57 -0.81 -4.40 4.78
C LEU A 57 0.19 -3.87 5.84
N SER A 58 1.13 -4.71 6.26
CA SER A 58 2.08 -4.37 7.33
C SER A 58 3.25 -5.35 7.37
N TYR A 59 4.38 -4.90 7.93
CA TYR A 59 5.53 -5.74 8.25
C TYR A 59 5.16 -6.78 9.31
N ARG A 60 5.44 -8.07 9.08
CA ARG A 60 5.23 -9.10 10.11
C ARG A 60 6.55 -9.44 10.80
N GLY A 61 6.69 -8.98 12.04
CA GLY A 61 7.84 -9.23 12.92
C GLY A 61 7.66 -10.46 13.81
N SER A 62 8.50 -10.56 14.84
CA SER A 62 8.41 -11.61 15.87
C SER A 62 7.06 -11.53 16.59
N LEU A 63 6.49 -12.68 16.94
CA LEU A 63 5.31 -12.72 17.83
C LEU A 63 5.72 -12.80 19.31
N GLU A 64 7.03 -12.90 19.59
CA GLU A 64 7.61 -13.10 20.93
C GLU A 64 7.00 -14.28 21.71
N ASN A 65 6.35 -15.21 21.00
CA ASN A 65 5.61 -16.32 21.58
C ASN A 65 5.65 -17.53 20.64
N VAL A 66 6.70 -18.34 20.78
CA VAL A 66 6.93 -19.53 19.96
C VAL A 66 5.76 -20.52 20.02
N THR A 67 5.08 -20.65 21.17
CA THR A 67 3.91 -21.54 21.30
C THR A 67 2.77 -21.08 20.39
N LEU A 68 2.47 -19.78 20.39
CA LEU A 68 1.47 -19.21 19.49
C LEU A 68 1.92 -19.31 18.02
N THR A 69 3.20 -19.03 17.74
CA THR A 69 3.74 -19.15 16.39
C THR A 69 3.62 -20.59 15.87
N ASP A 70 3.88 -21.61 16.70
CA ASP A 70 3.70 -23.02 16.31
C ASP A 70 2.23 -23.40 16.06
N GLU A 71 1.28 -22.83 16.80
CA GLU A 71 -0.16 -23.02 16.55
C GLU A 71 -0.62 -22.39 15.23
N ILE A 72 -0.02 -21.26 14.85
CA ILE A 72 -0.28 -20.57 13.58
C ILE A 72 0.39 -21.31 12.41
N CYS A 73 1.65 -21.69 12.58
CA CYS A 73 2.53 -22.20 11.52
C CYS A 73 2.35 -23.69 11.24
N THR A 74 1.10 -24.08 11.01
CA THR A 74 0.70 -25.45 10.71
C THR A 74 0.48 -25.67 9.21
N GLY A 75 0.70 -26.90 8.75
CA GLY A 75 0.38 -27.30 7.39
C GLY A 75 -1.10 -27.09 7.04
N THR A 76 -2.00 -27.33 7.99
CA THR A 76 -3.44 -27.09 7.84
C THR A 76 -3.76 -25.63 7.55
N CYS A 77 -3.18 -24.70 8.33
CA CYS A 77 -3.36 -23.27 8.10
C CYS A 77 -2.87 -22.87 6.70
N SER A 78 -1.64 -23.27 6.34
CA SER A 78 -1.05 -22.96 5.03
C SER A 78 -1.90 -23.45 3.86
N ALA A 79 -2.47 -24.66 3.99
CA ALA A 79 -3.30 -25.27 2.96
C ALA A 79 -4.67 -24.59 2.87
N SER A 80 -5.24 -24.18 4.00
CA SER A 80 -6.53 -23.48 4.03
C SER A 80 -6.43 -22.07 3.46
N LEU A 81 -5.35 -21.33 3.78
CA LEU A 81 -5.10 -19.99 3.22
C LEU A 81 -4.91 -20.05 1.70
N ARG A 82 -4.07 -20.99 1.24
CA ARG A 82 -3.88 -21.25 -0.20
C ARG A 82 -5.20 -21.56 -0.88
N LYS A 83 -5.98 -22.50 -0.33
CA LYS A 83 -7.27 -22.89 -0.89
C LYS A 83 -8.24 -21.71 -0.98
N TRP A 84 -8.35 -20.91 0.08
CA TRP A 84 -9.20 -19.73 0.09
C TRP A 84 -8.78 -18.76 -1.04
N PHE A 85 -7.49 -18.44 -1.10
CA PHE A 85 -6.96 -17.50 -2.08
C PHE A 85 -7.15 -17.98 -3.52
N ASP A 86 -6.83 -19.24 -3.80
CA ASP A 86 -6.99 -19.85 -5.13
C ASP A 86 -8.46 -19.88 -5.55
N THR A 87 -9.37 -20.14 -4.61
CA THR A 87 -10.82 -20.19 -4.88
C THR A 87 -11.36 -18.79 -5.17
N VAL A 88 -11.01 -17.79 -4.35
CA VAL A 88 -11.44 -16.40 -4.56
C VAL A 88 -10.86 -15.82 -5.85
N SER A 89 -9.57 -16.06 -6.13
CA SER A 89 -8.94 -15.60 -7.37
C SER A 89 -9.63 -16.14 -8.62
N LYS A 90 -10.16 -17.37 -8.54
CA LYS A 90 -10.84 -18.03 -9.65
C LYS A 90 -12.30 -17.59 -9.75
N ASP A 91 -13.05 -17.70 -8.66
CA ASP A 91 -14.51 -17.58 -8.67
C ASP A 91 -14.97 -16.11 -8.59
N CYS A 92 -14.07 -15.16 -8.31
CA CYS A 92 -14.29 -13.72 -8.33
C CYS A 92 -13.53 -12.97 -9.44
N ALA A 93 -13.02 -13.70 -10.44
CA ALA A 93 -12.18 -13.11 -11.50
C ALA A 93 -12.92 -12.00 -12.29
N ASP A 94 -14.19 -12.24 -12.63
CA ASP A 94 -15.02 -11.29 -13.38
C ASP A 94 -15.32 -10.02 -12.57
N GLU A 95 -15.46 -10.14 -11.25
CA GLU A 95 -15.78 -9.01 -10.35
C GLU A 95 -14.58 -8.06 -10.19
N THR A 96 -13.38 -8.62 -10.23
CA THR A 96 -12.13 -7.85 -10.22
C THR A 96 -11.99 -7.00 -11.49
N ALA A 97 -12.60 -7.42 -12.61
CA ALA A 97 -12.58 -6.68 -13.87
C ALA A 97 -13.66 -5.58 -13.94
N ASN A 98 -14.75 -5.71 -13.18
CA ASN A 98 -15.92 -4.83 -13.27
C ASN A 98 -15.96 -3.72 -12.20
N SER A 99 -15.18 -3.83 -11.12
CA SER A 99 -15.09 -2.82 -10.06
C SER A 99 -13.67 -2.31 -9.87
N SER A 100 -13.50 -1.02 -10.11
CA SER A 100 -12.25 -0.30 -9.81
C SER A 100 -12.05 -0.02 -8.34
N ASP A 101 -12.84 -0.56 -7.39
CA ASP A 101 -12.63 -0.38 -5.95
C ASP A 101 -12.52 -1.70 -5.18
N PHE A 102 -13.04 -2.80 -5.76
CA PHE A 102 -13.07 -4.09 -5.11
C PHE A 102 -11.95 -5.02 -5.61
N VAL A 103 -11.04 -5.42 -4.72
CA VAL A 103 -10.04 -6.48 -4.98
C VAL A 103 -10.34 -7.65 -4.02
N PRO A 104 -11.09 -8.68 -4.48
CA PRO A 104 -11.57 -9.78 -3.61
C PRO A 104 -10.46 -10.48 -2.82
N THR A 105 -9.28 -10.58 -3.43
CA THR A 105 -8.13 -11.29 -2.85
C THR A 105 -7.30 -10.45 -1.88
N ARG A 106 -7.57 -9.13 -1.73
CA ARG A 106 -6.72 -8.20 -0.96
C ARG A 106 -6.44 -8.68 0.45
N TYR A 107 -7.48 -8.91 1.24
CA TYR A 107 -7.30 -9.26 2.66
C TYR A 107 -6.75 -10.66 2.85
N GLY A 108 -7.22 -11.67 2.10
CA GLY A 108 -6.68 -13.02 2.23
C GLY A 108 -5.27 -13.16 1.67
N GLY A 109 -4.90 -12.39 0.65
CA GLY A 109 -3.55 -12.30 0.14
C GLY A 109 -2.60 -11.68 1.17
N ASN A 110 -3.01 -10.59 1.84
CA ASN A 110 -2.25 -10.00 2.95
C ASN A 110 -2.06 -10.99 4.10
N ILE A 111 -3.12 -11.70 4.50
CA ILE A 111 -3.02 -12.74 5.54
C ILE A 111 -2.03 -13.82 5.12
N TRP A 112 -2.11 -14.29 3.88
CA TRP A 112 -1.25 -15.38 3.41
C TRP A 112 0.22 -14.94 3.28
N ALA A 113 0.48 -13.74 2.77
CA ALA A 113 1.83 -13.16 2.76
C ALA A 113 2.38 -13.04 4.19
N GLY A 114 1.58 -12.48 5.11
CA GLY A 114 1.95 -12.36 6.51
C GLY A 114 2.22 -13.71 7.18
N TRP A 115 1.41 -14.74 6.89
CA TRP A 115 1.66 -16.10 7.37
C TRP A 115 2.98 -16.66 6.86
N ASN A 116 3.31 -16.46 5.57
CA ASN A 116 4.58 -16.91 5.02
C ASN A 116 5.76 -16.23 5.74
N GLU A 117 5.67 -14.91 5.98
CA GLU A 117 6.69 -14.13 6.71
C GLU A 117 6.87 -14.65 8.14
N THR A 118 5.77 -14.85 8.87
CA THR A 118 5.80 -15.34 10.26
C THR A 118 6.36 -16.76 10.38
N CYS A 119 6.06 -17.63 9.41
CA CYS A 119 6.30 -19.07 9.54
C CYS A 119 7.63 -19.57 8.94
N VAL A 120 8.44 -18.68 8.39
CA VAL A 120 9.76 -19.05 7.88
C VAL A 120 10.73 -19.37 9.03
N LYS A 121 11.42 -20.51 8.93
CA LYS A 121 12.41 -20.96 9.91
C LYS A 121 13.82 -21.00 9.33
N ASP A 122 14.81 -20.74 10.18
CA ASP A 122 16.21 -21.00 9.85
C ASP A 122 16.40 -22.52 9.67
N PRO A 123 16.87 -22.98 8.51
CA PRO A 123 17.08 -24.40 8.27
C PRO A 123 18.10 -25.04 9.22
N LYS A 124 19.03 -24.27 9.79
CA LYS A 124 20.06 -24.75 10.71
C LYS A 124 19.54 -24.87 12.13
N THR A 125 19.11 -23.75 12.73
CA THR A 125 18.71 -23.70 14.15
C THR A 125 17.26 -24.12 14.39
N LYS A 126 16.41 -24.13 13.35
CA LYS A 126 14.96 -24.31 13.43
C LYS A 126 14.20 -23.23 14.21
N LYS A 127 14.88 -22.13 14.60
CA LYS A 127 14.22 -20.93 15.12
C LYS A 127 13.38 -20.26 14.02
N TYR A 128 12.32 -19.56 14.40
CA TYR A 128 11.61 -18.68 13.48
C TYR A 128 12.51 -17.53 13.07
N CYS A 129 12.46 -17.18 11.79
CA CYS A 129 13.34 -16.17 11.25
C CYS A 129 13.03 -14.77 11.77
N ASN A 130 11.77 -14.50 12.09
CA ASN A 130 11.40 -13.25 12.74
C ASN A 130 12.03 -13.14 14.13
N ASP A 131 11.99 -14.19 14.96
CA ASP A 131 12.68 -14.20 16.27
C ASP A 131 14.20 -14.01 16.14
N VAL A 132 14.81 -14.52 15.06
CA VAL A 132 16.25 -14.32 14.82
C VAL A 132 16.58 -12.90 14.37
N ILE A 133 15.74 -12.29 13.53
CA ILE A 133 15.92 -10.91 13.06
C ILE A 133 15.66 -9.91 14.19
N ASP A 134 14.74 -10.23 15.09
CA ASP A 134 14.44 -9.44 16.30
C ASP A 134 15.62 -9.38 17.27
N GLU A 135 16.54 -10.37 17.22
CA GLU A 135 17.79 -10.39 17.98
C GLU A 135 18.93 -9.59 17.31
N PHE A 136 18.72 -8.99 16.13
CA PHE A 136 19.75 -8.21 15.44
C PHE A 136 20.04 -6.88 16.14
N SER A 137 21.25 -6.37 15.92
CA SER A 137 21.66 -5.07 16.45
C SER A 137 20.77 -3.92 15.95
N GLU A 138 20.39 -3.02 16.86
CA GLU A 138 19.84 -1.72 16.50
C GLU A 138 20.94 -0.91 15.80
N ILE A 139 20.62 -0.29 14.66
CA ILE A 139 21.57 0.45 13.83
C ILE A 139 21.39 1.94 14.11
N ASP A 140 22.45 2.60 14.58
CA ASP A 140 22.49 4.05 14.75
C ASP A 140 22.55 4.77 13.39
N ASP A 141 22.13 6.04 13.35
CA ASP A 141 22.12 6.86 12.13
C ASP A 141 23.51 6.89 11.47
N GLY A 142 23.60 6.38 10.23
CA GLY A 142 24.82 6.35 9.44
C GLY A 142 25.72 5.13 9.67
N GLU A 143 25.33 4.19 10.53
CA GLU A 143 25.99 2.89 10.67
C GLU A 143 25.44 1.85 9.69
N GLU A 144 26.26 0.85 9.35
CA GLU A 144 25.86 -0.27 8.50
C GLU A 144 25.55 -1.49 9.35
N MET A 145 24.52 -2.26 8.96
CA MET A 145 24.20 -3.55 9.57
C MET A 145 25.44 -4.47 9.59
N PRO A 146 25.77 -5.14 10.71
CA PRO A 146 26.84 -6.11 10.76
C PRO A 146 26.71 -7.16 9.66
N ARG A 147 27.83 -7.48 9.00
CA ARG A 147 27.83 -8.42 7.87
C ARG A 147 27.20 -9.78 8.21
N GLU A 148 27.35 -10.25 9.45
CA GLU A 148 26.78 -11.53 9.87
C GLU A 148 25.24 -11.51 9.90
N GLU A 149 24.64 -10.37 10.26
CA GLU A 149 23.19 -10.12 10.29
C GLU A 149 22.66 -9.88 8.87
N LEU A 150 23.33 -8.98 8.12
CA LEU A 150 23.01 -8.70 6.72
C LEU A 150 23.02 -9.97 5.87
N CYS A 151 24.03 -10.83 6.07
CA CYS A 151 24.19 -12.07 5.35
C CYS A 151 23.47 -13.26 6.00
N HIS A 152 22.70 -13.03 7.07
CA HIS A 152 21.99 -14.10 7.73
C HIS A 152 20.89 -14.66 6.82
N ILE A 153 20.73 -15.99 6.83
CA ILE A 153 19.78 -16.67 5.94
C ILE A 153 18.34 -16.22 6.16
N CYS A 154 17.98 -15.85 7.38
CA CYS A 154 16.65 -15.37 7.72
C CYS A 154 16.35 -14.00 7.11
N TYR A 155 17.29 -13.06 7.20
CA TYR A 155 17.13 -11.72 6.64
C TYR A 155 16.97 -11.80 5.11
N ARG A 156 17.87 -12.52 4.44
CA ARG A 156 17.78 -12.77 3.00
C ARG A 156 16.46 -13.42 2.58
N ARG A 157 16.05 -14.49 3.26
CA ARG A 157 14.81 -15.21 2.91
C ARG A 157 13.58 -14.34 3.09
N ARG A 158 13.57 -13.50 4.12
CA ARG A 158 12.47 -12.61 4.42
C ARG A 158 12.32 -11.53 3.35
N LEU A 159 13.40 -10.85 3.00
CA LEU A 159 13.40 -9.87 1.90
C LEU A 159 12.97 -10.50 0.57
N ALA A 160 13.49 -11.68 0.22
CA ALA A 160 13.10 -12.39 -1.00
C ALA A 160 11.63 -12.84 -0.98
N MET A 161 11.09 -13.18 0.20
CA MET A 161 9.69 -13.57 0.35
C MET A 161 8.75 -12.38 0.20
N MET A 162 9.09 -11.23 0.79
CA MET A 162 8.39 -9.97 0.57
C MET A 162 8.40 -9.63 -0.93
N GLN A 163 9.58 -9.64 -1.56
CA GLN A 163 9.73 -9.40 -3.00
C GLN A 163 8.85 -10.35 -3.85
N SER A 164 8.66 -11.60 -3.43
CA SER A 164 7.86 -12.57 -4.20
C SER A 164 6.34 -12.34 -4.14
N SER A 165 5.85 -11.37 -3.35
CA SER A 165 4.43 -11.17 -3.08
C SER A 165 4.00 -9.72 -3.25
N GLN A 166 3.05 -9.49 -4.15
CA GLN A 166 2.31 -8.22 -4.30
C GLN A 166 1.43 -7.85 -3.08
N TYR A 167 1.30 -8.76 -2.11
CA TYR A 167 0.56 -8.55 -0.85
C TYR A 167 1.49 -8.25 0.34
N SER A 168 2.78 -8.04 0.08
CA SER A 168 3.74 -7.59 1.09
C SER A 168 3.97 -6.09 0.99
N ILE A 169 4.60 -5.51 2.01
CA ILE A 169 5.02 -4.09 2.02
C ILE A 169 6.32 -3.84 1.26
N TYR A 170 6.75 -4.75 0.36
CA TYR A 170 8.01 -4.59 -0.35
C TYR A 170 8.02 -3.31 -1.19
N ASP A 171 8.91 -2.38 -0.83
CA ASP A 171 9.03 -1.03 -1.39
C ASP A 171 10.48 -0.75 -1.78
N GLU A 172 10.80 0.51 -2.09
CA GLU A 172 12.16 0.90 -2.51
C GLU A 172 13.18 0.65 -1.39
N TYR A 173 12.80 0.83 -0.12
CA TYR A 173 13.69 0.54 1.02
C TYR A 173 14.04 -0.96 1.06
N TYR A 174 13.04 -1.84 1.03
CA TYR A 174 13.31 -3.30 1.05
C TYR A 174 14.02 -3.80 -0.21
N LYS A 175 13.80 -3.12 -1.34
CA LYS A 175 14.55 -3.35 -2.58
C LYS A 175 16.03 -3.05 -2.41
N GLU A 176 16.38 -1.86 -1.94
CA GLU A 176 17.77 -1.48 -1.66
C GLU A 176 18.44 -2.49 -0.70
N GLN A 177 17.73 -2.91 0.35
CA GLN A 177 18.24 -3.93 1.27
C GLN A 177 18.50 -5.27 0.58
N LEU A 178 17.58 -5.77 -0.25
CA LEU A 178 17.76 -7.05 -0.95
C LEU A 178 18.90 -6.98 -1.97
N GLU A 179 19.03 -5.87 -2.69
CA GLU A 179 20.14 -5.61 -3.62
C GLU A 179 21.49 -5.56 -2.88
N LEU A 180 21.53 -4.88 -1.73
CA LEU A 180 22.71 -4.85 -0.86
C LEU A 180 23.08 -6.25 -0.38
N VAL A 181 22.11 -7.06 0.05
CA VAL A 181 22.33 -8.46 0.45
C VAL A 181 22.90 -9.27 -0.72
N TYR A 182 22.33 -9.19 -1.92
CA TYR A 182 22.85 -9.93 -3.08
C TYR A 182 24.26 -9.48 -3.47
N LYS A 183 24.54 -8.18 -3.42
CA LYS A 183 25.86 -7.61 -3.71
C LYS A 183 26.93 -8.02 -2.69
N THR A 184 26.62 -7.96 -1.40
CA THR A 184 27.60 -8.13 -0.31
C THR A 184 27.76 -9.58 0.15
N CYS A 185 26.66 -10.33 0.19
CA CYS A 185 26.60 -11.68 0.73
C CYS A 185 26.65 -12.76 -0.34
N GLY A 186 26.49 -12.37 -1.61
CA GLY A 186 26.38 -13.27 -2.73
C GLY A 186 24.97 -13.85 -2.86
N GLY A 187 24.51 -13.93 -4.09
CA GLY A 187 23.17 -14.38 -4.43
C GLY A 187 22.69 -13.69 -5.69
N SER A 188 21.55 -14.15 -6.17
CA SER A 188 20.86 -13.56 -7.30
C SER A 188 19.38 -13.92 -7.19
N GLY A 189 18.52 -13.03 -7.66
CA GLY A 189 17.08 -13.19 -7.68
C GLY A 189 16.45 -11.89 -8.18
N PRO A 190 15.11 -11.87 -8.32
CA PRO A 190 14.41 -10.63 -8.63
C PRO A 190 14.52 -9.67 -7.44
N THR A 191 14.62 -8.38 -7.75
CA THR A 191 14.58 -7.27 -6.76
C THR A 191 13.56 -6.21 -7.15
N ASP A 192 12.97 -6.30 -8.34
CA ASP A 192 11.94 -5.38 -8.79
C ASP A 192 10.75 -5.40 -7.81
N ILE A 193 10.21 -4.22 -7.54
CA ILE A 193 9.00 -4.08 -6.73
C ILE A 193 7.85 -4.74 -7.49
N PRO A 194 7.11 -5.68 -6.87
CA PRO A 194 5.94 -6.28 -7.49
C PRO A 194 4.95 -5.22 -7.97
N PRO A 195 4.27 -5.43 -9.10
CA PRO A 195 3.23 -4.51 -9.51
C PRO A 195 2.17 -4.40 -8.40
N PRO A 196 1.56 -3.21 -8.23
CA PRO A 196 0.47 -3.05 -7.28
C PRO A 196 -0.68 -4.03 -7.61
N LEU A 197 -1.47 -4.39 -6.59
CA LEU A 197 -2.65 -5.27 -6.75
C LEU A 197 -3.64 -4.78 -7.82
N ARG A 198 -3.58 -3.49 -8.12
CA ARG A 198 -4.28 -2.82 -9.20
C ARG A 198 -3.30 -1.87 -9.87
N GLU A 199 -3.25 -1.89 -11.21
CA GLU A 199 -2.67 -0.79 -11.96
C GLU A 199 -3.57 0.43 -11.74
N GLU A 200 -3.06 1.47 -11.07
CA GLU A 200 -3.77 2.74 -11.03
C GLU A 200 -4.10 3.13 -12.46
N GLU A 201 -5.40 3.30 -12.76
CA GLU A 201 -5.76 3.93 -14.01
C GLU A 201 -5.06 5.27 -14.00
N LYS A 202 -4.12 5.47 -14.93
CA LYS A 202 -3.56 6.79 -15.17
C LYS A 202 -4.74 7.65 -15.60
N GLU A 203 -5.33 8.35 -14.64
CA GLU A 203 -6.36 9.32 -14.93
C GLU A 203 -5.78 10.23 -16.00
N THR A 204 -6.39 10.21 -17.18
CA THR A 204 -5.98 11.13 -18.23
C THR A 204 -6.19 12.52 -17.67
N PRO A 205 -5.16 13.39 -17.60
CA PRO A 205 -5.30 14.69 -16.98
C PRO A 205 -6.47 15.45 -17.62
N PHE A 206 -7.57 15.55 -16.88
CA PHE A 206 -8.80 16.14 -17.40
C PHE A 206 -8.61 17.64 -17.44
N CYS A 207 -8.67 18.21 -18.64
CA CYS A 207 -8.64 19.65 -18.80
C CYS A 207 -9.97 20.14 -19.37
N LEU A 208 -10.77 20.78 -18.51
CA LEU A 208 -12.11 21.28 -18.86
C LEU A 208 -12.10 22.15 -20.12
N THR A 209 -11.07 22.97 -20.31
CA THR A 209 -10.93 23.88 -21.45
C THR A 209 -10.29 23.22 -22.67
N SER A 210 -9.72 22.01 -22.51
CA SER A 210 -8.83 21.37 -23.47
C SER A 210 -7.63 22.22 -23.91
N LYS A 211 -7.34 23.31 -23.18
CA LYS A 211 -6.22 24.21 -23.45
C LYS A 211 -5.08 23.87 -22.52
N TYR A 212 -3.89 23.71 -23.09
CA TYR A 212 -2.68 23.38 -22.34
C TYR A 212 -1.59 24.39 -22.59
N TYR A 213 -0.76 24.59 -21.58
CA TYR A 213 0.46 25.38 -21.64
C TYR A 213 1.65 24.48 -21.33
N THR A 214 2.74 24.63 -22.06
CA THR A 214 4.00 23.92 -21.79
C THR A 214 4.95 24.88 -21.09
N THR A 215 5.34 24.52 -19.88
CA THR A 215 6.20 25.36 -19.03
C THR A 215 7.59 25.53 -19.63
N LYS A 216 8.16 26.70 -19.40
CA LYS A 216 9.47 27.13 -19.87
C LYS A 216 10.36 27.43 -18.68
N GLU A 217 11.67 27.47 -18.92
CA GLU A 217 12.65 27.89 -17.92
C GLU A 217 12.26 29.25 -17.32
N GLY A 218 12.18 29.31 -15.98
CA GLY A 218 11.85 30.51 -15.22
C GLY A 218 10.36 30.81 -15.07
N ASP A 219 9.47 29.93 -15.54
CA ASP A 219 8.04 30.10 -15.32
C ASP A 219 7.65 29.95 -13.83
N THR A 220 6.74 30.82 -13.40
CA THR A 220 6.02 30.77 -12.12
C THR A 220 4.53 30.69 -12.36
N CYS A 221 3.75 30.19 -11.39
CA CYS A 221 2.28 30.19 -11.49
C CYS A 221 1.74 31.59 -11.83
N ASP A 222 2.28 32.64 -11.22
CA ASP A 222 1.90 34.03 -11.48
C ASP A 222 2.21 34.48 -12.91
N SER A 223 3.41 34.17 -13.41
CA SER A 223 3.82 34.55 -14.77
C SER A 223 2.94 33.89 -15.83
N ILE A 224 2.63 32.60 -15.66
CA ILE A 224 1.76 31.82 -16.54
C ILE A 224 0.33 32.37 -16.46
N SER A 225 -0.16 32.59 -15.24
CA SER A 225 -1.53 33.05 -15.01
C SER A 225 -1.79 34.42 -15.60
N LYS A 226 -0.81 35.32 -15.49
CA LYS A 226 -0.83 36.63 -16.13
C LYS A 226 -0.78 36.54 -17.65
N ALA A 227 0.05 35.65 -18.22
CA ALA A 227 0.17 35.47 -19.66
C ALA A 227 -1.09 34.85 -20.27
N GLU A 228 -1.71 33.89 -19.58
CA GLU A 228 -2.87 33.14 -20.04
C GLU A 228 -4.21 33.77 -19.64
N GLY A 229 -4.20 34.80 -18.80
CA GLY A 229 -5.42 35.51 -18.35
C GLY A 229 -6.31 34.65 -17.46
N VAL A 230 -5.70 33.90 -16.54
CA VAL A 230 -6.37 32.94 -15.65
C VAL A 230 -6.02 33.19 -14.20
N SER A 231 -6.81 32.63 -13.28
CA SER A 231 -6.50 32.66 -11.84
C SER A 231 -5.28 31.79 -11.52
N GLY A 232 -4.30 32.36 -10.79
CA GLY A 232 -3.15 31.64 -10.24
C GLY A 232 -3.54 30.44 -9.40
N TYR A 233 -4.51 30.64 -8.52
CA TYR A 233 -5.07 29.59 -7.69
C TYR A 233 -5.68 28.44 -8.50
N LEU A 234 -6.52 28.75 -9.50
CA LEU A 234 -7.15 27.71 -10.33
C LEU A 234 -6.12 27.00 -11.22
N LEU A 235 -5.08 27.72 -11.65
CA LEU A 235 -3.96 27.11 -12.37
C LEU A 235 -3.23 26.10 -11.48
N TYR A 236 -2.93 26.46 -10.22
CA TYR A 236 -2.25 25.56 -9.28
C TYR A 236 -3.09 24.33 -8.95
N VAL A 237 -4.31 24.52 -8.45
CA VAL A 237 -5.19 23.41 -8.03
C VAL A 237 -5.51 22.46 -9.19
N GLY A 238 -5.70 22.98 -10.40
CA GLY A 238 -5.92 22.17 -11.59
C GLY A 238 -4.69 21.40 -12.08
N ASN A 239 -3.51 21.62 -11.48
CA ASN A 239 -2.24 21.01 -11.88
C ASN A 239 -1.40 20.58 -10.67
N GLN A 240 -2.01 20.35 -9.51
CA GLN A 240 -1.30 20.05 -8.26
C GLN A 240 -0.45 18.76 -8.32
N ASP A 241 -0.83 17.82 -9.18
CA ASP A 241 -0.05 16.58 -9.39
C ASP A 241 1.28 16.85 -10.12
N ALA A 242 1.40 17.99 -10.81
CA ALA A 242 2.58 18.38 -11.57
C ALA A 242 3.35 19.56 -10.94
N ILE A 243 2.67 20.44 -10.21
CA ILE A 243 3.26 21.64 -9.61
C ILE A 243 3.39 21.44 -8.10
N ASN A 244 4.61 21.18 -7.63
CA ASN A 244 4.92 21.12 -6.20
C ASN A 244 5.25 22.50 -5.61
N ASN A 245 5.70 23.45 -6.42
CA ASN A 245 6.08 24.79 -6.00
C ASN A 245 5.73 25.82 -7.09
N CYS A 246 4.90 26.81 -6.76
CA CYS A 246 4.47 27.84 -7.70
C CYS A 246 5.53 28.91 -8.03
N LEU A 247 6.60 29.01 -7.22
CA LEU A 247 7.69 29.96 -7.42
C LEU A 247 8.77 29.44 -8.38
N GLU A 248 8.81 28.13 -8.60
CA GLU A 248 9.80 27.47 -9.46
C GLU A 248 9.15 26.28 -10.15
N VAL A 249 8.46 26.55 -11.27
CA VAL A 249 7.76 25.51 -12.02
C VAL A 249 8.76 24.83 -12.97
N PRO A 250 8.94 23.49 -12.90
CA PRO A 250 9.84 22.78 -13.80
C PRO A 250 9.51 23.01 -15.27
N GLU A 251 10.52 23.11 -16.13
CA GLU A 251 10.35 23.21 -17.59
C GLU A 251 9.78 21.91 -18.19
N GLY A 252 8.96 22.04 -19.23
CA GLY A 252 8.47 20.90 -20.02
C GLY A 252 7.20 20.24 -19.47
N LEU A 253 6.64 20.73 -18.36
CA LEU A 253 5.35 20.28 -17.85
C LEU A 253 4.22 20.74 -18.76
N LYS A 254 3.21 19.88 -18.95
CA LYS A 254 2.01 20.19 -19.72
C LYS A 254 0.87 20.51 -18.76
N LEU A 255 0.62 21.80 -18.54
CA LEU A 255 -0.37 22.28 -17.58
C LEU A 255 -1.72 22.52 -18.25
N CYS A 256 -2.81 22.08 -17.64
CA CYS A 256 -4.17 22.48 -18.02
C CYS A 256 -4.40 23.96 -17.69
N ILE A 257 -4.86 24.73 -18.67
CA ILE A 257 -5.21 26.13 -18.49
C ILE A 257 -6.70 26.23 -18.12
N PRO A 258 -7.05 26.75 -16.94
CA PRO A 258 -8.45 26.88 -16.54
C PRO A 258 -9.17 27.96 -17.36
N THR A 259 -10.45 28.17 -17.10
CA THR A 259 -11.23 29.20 -17.80
C THR A 259 -10.67 30.59 -17.54
N THR A 260 -10.59 31.40 -18.59
CA THR A 260 -10.13 32.79 -18.50
C THR A 260 -11.06 33.61 -17.62
N CYS A 261 -10.49 34.44 -16.76
CA CYS A 261 -11.23 35.37 -15.92
C CYS A 261 -10.53 36.73 -15.90
N LYS A 262 -11.23 37.76 -15.45
CA LYS A 262 -10.58 39.04 -15.19
C LYS A 262 -9.74 38.89 -13.92
N THR A 263 -8.43 39.02 -14.06
CA THR A 263 -7.49 38.91 -12.95
C THR A 263 -7.14 40.29 -12.40
N TYR A 264 -6.71 40.32 -11.15
CA TYR A 264 -6.16 41.49 -10.47
C TYR A 264 -4.79 41.12 -9.88
N SER A 265 -3.77 41.92 -10.15
CA SER A 265 -2.44 41.72 -9.58
C SER A 265 -2.29 42.55 -8.32
N ILE A 266 -2.18 41.86 -7.17
CA ILE A 266 -2.04 42.47 -5.85
C ILE A 266 -0.81 43.39 -5.83
N GLN A 267 -1.01 44.61 -5.36
CA GLN A 267 0.04 45.60 -5.09
C GLN A 267 0.49 45.52 -3.63
N PRO A 268 1.73 45.93 -3.30
CA PRO A 268 2.27 45.83 -1.94
C PRO A 268 1.43 46.52 -0.84
N SER A 269 0.62 47.51 -1.20
CA SER A 269 -0.23 48.26 -0.28
C SER A 269 -1.69 47.78 -0.25
N ASP A 270 -2.03 46.79 -1.06
CA ASP A 270 -3.40 46.32 -1.14
C ASP A 270 -3.77 45.52 0.11
N THR A 271 -5.00 45.75 0.53
CA THR A 271 -5.75 44.88 1.44
C THR A 271 -6.97 44.34 0.69
N CYS A 272 -7.52 43.19 1.08
CA CYS A 272 -8.76 42.66 0.48
C CYS A 272 -9.85 43.73 0.41
N PHE A 273 -10.05 44.47 1.50
CA PHE A 273 -10.99 45.58 1.56
C PHE A 273 -10.74 46.67 0.51
N SER A 274 -9.48 47.07 0.31
CA SER A 274 -9.13 48.09 -0.69
C SER A 274 -9.37 47.61 -2.12
N ILE A 275 -9.09 46.33 -2.39
CA ILE A 275 -9.32 45.70 -3.69
C ILE A 275 -10.82 45.63 -3.96
N GLU A 276 -11.60 45.09 -3.03
CA GLU A 276 -13.06 44.96 -3.13
C GLU A 276 -13.71 46.33 -3.36
N THR A 277 -13.32 47.33 -2.58
CA THR A 277 -13.81 48.71 -2.73
C THR A 277 -13.48 49.27 -4.10
N SER A 278 -12.26 49.06 -4.60
CA SER A 278 -11.82 49.58 -5.90
C SER A 278 -12.51 48.91 -7.10
N LEU A 279 -12.83 47.62 -6.96
CA LEU A 279 -13.45 46.80 -8.01
C LEU A 279 -14.98 46.75 -7.92
N GLY A 280 -15.57 47.32 -6.86
CA GLY A 280 -17.01 47.27 -6.61
C GLY A 280 -17.51 45.87 -6.25
N LEU A 281 -16.66 45.05 -5.63
CA LEU A 281 -17.01 43.72 -5.12
C LEU A 281 -17.70 43.85 -3.76
N ARG A 282 -18.39 42.79 -3.33
CA ARG A 282 -18.95 42.73 -1.97
C ARG A 282 -17.81 42.47 -0.98
N TRP A 283 -18.05 42.84 0.27
CA TRP A 283 -17.14 42.49 1.36
C TRP A 283 -17.06 40.97 1.48
N ASP A 284 -15.85 40.47 1.67
CA ASP A 284 -15.47 39.05 1.74
C ASP A 284 -15.54 38.27 0.42
N ASP A 285 -15.71 38.96 -0.72
CA ASP A 285 -15.58 38.35 -2.06
C ASP A 285 -14.10 38.06 -2.38
N VAL A 286 -13.16 38.82 -1.81
CA VAL A 286 -11.71 38.59 -1.94
C VAL A 286 -11.18 37.97 -0.66
N GLN A 287 -10.80 36.70 -0.73
CA GLN A 287 -10.24 35.97 0.41
C GLN A 287 -8.72 35.84 0.26
N GLU A 288 -7.99 36.07 1.35
CA GLU A 288 -6.57 35.76 1.45
C GLU A 288 -6.43 34.24 1.61
N GLU A 289 -6.33 33.53 0.50
CA GLU A 289 -5.85 32.15 0.52
C GLU A 289 -4.34 32.20 0.70
N ARG A 290 -3.88 32.03 1.93
CA ARG A 290 -2.45 31.77 2.16
C ARG A 290 -2.14 30.45 1.47
N GLU A 291 -1.50 30.55 0.31
CA GLU A 291 -0.83 29.42 -0.32
C GLU A 291 -0.04 28.71 0.78
N ARG A 292 -0.39 27.45 1.05
CA ARG A 292 0.22 26.63 2.08
C ARG A 292 1.72 26.53 1.78
N SER A 293 2.50 27.45 2.33
CA SER A 293 3.95 27.32 2.48
C SER A 293 4.32 26.41 3.65
N ASP A 294 3.34 25.84 4.33
CA ASP A 294 3.53 24.94 5.46
C ASP A 294 3.37 23.49 4.97
N ILE A 295 4.36 23.02 4.22
CA ILE A 295 4.82 21.63 4.31
C ILE A 295 6.22 21.71 4.93
N ASP A 296 6.26 22.12 6.19
CA ASP A 296 7.22 21.53 7.13
C ASP A 296 6.52 20.26 7.66
N GLU A 297 6.66 19.16 6.91
CA GLU A 297 6.67 17.83 7.53
C GLU A 297 7.97 17.72 8.34
N TYR A 298 7.86 17.99 9.64
CA TYR A 298 8.31 17.12 10.74
C TYR A 298 7.58 17.52 12.02
#